data_AF-A0A953S278-F1
#
_entry.id   AF-A0A953S278-F1
#
_cell.length_a   1.000
_cell.length_b   1.000
_cell.length_c   1.000
_cell.angle_alpha   90.00
_cell.angle_beta   90.00
_cell.angle_gamma   90.00
#
_symmetry.space_group_name_H-M   'P 1'
#
loop_
_entity.id
_entity.type
_entity.pdbx_description
1 polymer ?
#
loop_
_entity_poly.entity_id
_entity_poly.type
_entity_poly.pdbx_seq_one_letter_code
_entity_poly.pdbx_strand_id
1 'polypeptide(L)'
;MQVIHKGAFIMTNTLSMAGKLTRLRERLRTPEWRKYGQILLMGKFVGIALVFMLALFMHPEMLGMGAHAADPDLKGNDIVNPLNTVWVLVAAFLVFGMQVGFTMLEAGFCRSRETVNVLMECVVDTCLCGLLFYAWGFAFMFSHGNGFIGMNWFFLKGAPATYEGTGIAFLAVWLFQFAFADTCSTITSGAMIGRTSWIGDLLYSFMVSGFIYPIIGHWAWGPDGFLAVMGQPGYFLPWVGTGFHDFAGSTVVHTIGGMVALAGAIVLGPRMGRRFKRDGGGPMMPHDLTIAASGGLLLWFGWYGFNPGSTLSAMDFQGIGRVAANTTLAACAAGLTAMFYAY
;
A
#
# COMPACT_ATOMS: atom_id res chain seq x y z
N MET A 1 -3.90 -67.20 -13.63
CA MET A 1 -3.14 -66.24 -12.80
C MET A 1 -3.64 -64.85 -13.18
N GLN A 2 -4.12 -64.09 -12.18
CA GLN A 2 -5.16 -63.06 -12.30
C GLN A 2 -4.79 -61.79 -13.09
N VAL A 3 -5.79 -61.32 -13.85
CA VAL A 3 -5.96 -59.95 -14.37
C VAL A 3 -6.36 -59.02 -13.23
N ILE A 4 -5.72 -57.87 -13.06
CA ILE A 4 -6.17 -56.81 -12.16
C ILE A 4 -6.54 -55.57 -12.97
N HIS A 5 -7.85 -55.38 -13.16
CA HIS A 5 -8.46 -54.07 -13.38
C HIS A 5 -8.98 -53.55 -12.04
N LYS A 6 -8.72 -52.26 -11.75
CA LYS A 6 -9.74 -51.26 -11.35
C LYS A 6 -9.08 -49.93 -10.97
N GLY A 7 -9.64 -48.85 -11.52
CA GLY A 7 -9.24 -47.48 -11.24
C GLY A 7 -9.75 -46.98 -9.88
N ALA A 8 -9.14 -45.90 -9.42
CA ALA A 8 -9.58 -45.14 -8.26
C ALA A 8 -9.51 -43.63 -8.59
N PHE A 9 -10.63 -43.16 -9.11
CA PHE A 9 -11.26 -41.86 -8.91
C PHE A 9 -10.54 -40.89 -7.93
N ILE A 10 -9.91 -39.83 -8.46
CA ILE A 10 -9.46 -38.68 -7.66
C ILE A 10 -10.69 -37.81 -7.39
N MET A 11 -11.36 -38.01 -6.24
CA MET A 11 -12.35 -37.06 -5.73
C MET A 11 -11.65 -35.90 -5.02
N THR A 12 -11.73 -34.71 -5.58
CA THR A 12 -11.57 -33.47 -4.82
C THR A 12 -12.79 -33.29 -3.90
N ASN A 13 -12.73 -33.88 -2.71
CA ASN A 13 -13.83 -33.84 -1.76
C ASN A 13 -13.76 -32.56 -0.91
N THR A 14 -14.33 -31.46 -1.40
CA THR A 14 -14.53 -30.26 -0.58
C THR A 14 -15.57 -30.56 0.49
N LEU A 15 -15.11 -30.77 1.72
CA LEU A 15 -15.98 -30.99 2.88
C LEU A 15 -16.99 -29.83 3.03
N SER A 16 -18.26 -30.17 3.27
CA SER A 16 -19.28 -29.20 3.68
C SER A 16 -18.89 -28.52 5.00
N MET A 17 -19.51 -27.39 5.35
CA MET A 17 -19.22 -26.68 6.60
C MET A 17 -19.44 -27.59 7.83
N ALA A 18 -20.50 -28.39 7.82
CA ALA A 18 -20.74 -29.42 8.83
C ALA A 18 -19.61 -30.47 8.84
N GLY A 19 -19.14 -30.93 7.68
CA GLY A 19 -18.00 -31.84 7.57
C GLY A 19 -16.69 -31.23 8.10
N LYS A 20 -16.44 -29.94 7.86
CA LYS A 20 -15.29 -29.21 8.41
C LYS A 20 -15.37 -29.11 9.93
N LEU A 21 -16.55 -28.80 10.49
CA LEU A 21 -16.79 -28.71 11.93
C LEU A 21 -16.66 -30.08 12.63
N THR A 22 -17.21 -31.15 12.04
CA THR A 22 -17.06 -32.51 12.57
C THR A 22 -15.61 -32.95 12.55
N ARG A 23 -14.89 -32.70 11.45
CA ARG A 23 -13.45 -33.00 11.34
C ARG A 23 -12.63 -32.20 12.33
N LEU A 24 -12.95 -30.93 12.55
CA LEU A 24 -12.31 -30.11 13.58
C LEU A 24 -12.58 -30.69 14.97
N ARG A 25 -13.83 -31.08 15.26
CA ARG A 25 -14.22 -31.71 16.53
C ARG A 25 -13.48 -33.03 16.77
N GLU A 26 -13.33 -33.86 15.75
CA GLU A 26 -12.56 -35.10 15.82
C GLU A 26 -11.07 -34.83 16.05
N ARG A 27 -10.47 -33.89 15.31
CA ARG A 27 -9.08 -33.47 15.51
C ARG A 27 -8.85 -32.93 16.92
N LEU A 28 -9.77 -32.13 17.45
CA LEU A 28 -9.69 -31.62 18.82
C LEU A 28 -9.81 -32.71 19.89
N ARG A 29 -10.30 -33.92 19.57
CA ARG A 29 -10.29 -35.06 20.51
C ARG A 29 -8.95 -35.76 20.56
N THR A 30 -8.21 -35.82 19.46
CA THR A 30 -6.90 -36.46 19.41
C THR A 30 -5.82 -35.62 20.13
N PRO A 31 -4.99 -36.20 21.01
CA PRO A 31 -3.95 -35.47 21.75
C PRO A 31 -2.93 -34.77 20.85
N GLU A 32 -2.53 -35.40 19.75
CA GLU A 32 -1.53 -34.88 18.80
C GLU A 32 -2.00 -33.58 18.13
N TRP A 33 -3.24 -33.55 17.64
CA TRP A 33 -3.82 -32.36 17.01
C TRP A 33 -4.13 -31.25 18.02
N ARG A 34 -4.42 -31.59 19.28
CA ARG A 34 -4.50 -30.60 20.36
C ARG A 34 -3.14 -29.94 20.59
N LYS A 35 -2.07 -30.73 20.69
CA LYS A 35 -0.70 -30.22 20.83
C LYS A 35 -0.29 -29.36 19.64
N TYR A 36 -0.57 -29.81 18.42
CA TYR A 36 -0.31 -29.05 17.19
C TYR A 36 -1.08 -27.72 17.16
N GLY A 37 -2.39 -27.75 17.45
CA GLY A 37 -3.21 -26.54 17.50
C GLY A 37 -2.77 -25.56 18.59
N GLN A 38 -2.37 -26.07 19.76
CA GLN A 38 -1.82 -25.27 20.85
C GLN A 38 -0.49 -24.61 20.46
N ILE A 39 0.44 -25.34 19.84
CA ILE A 39 1.72 -24.79 19.37
C ILE A 39 1.47 -23.68 18.33
N LEU A 40 0.56 -23.92 17.39
CA LEU A 40 0.26 -22.96 16.32
C LEU A 40 -0.43 -21.69 16.86
N LEU A 41 -1.37 -21.84 17.79
CA LEU A 41 -2.00 -20.69 18.47
C LEU A 41 -1.02 -19.96 19.39
N MET A 42 -0.25 -20.67 20.20
CA MET A 42 0.80 -20.07 21.03
C MET A 42 1.80 -19.30 20.18
N GLY A 43 2.28 -19.87 19.07
CA GLY A 43 3.19 -19.17 18.17
C GLY A 43 2.60 -17.85 17.65
N LYS A 44 1.32 -17.85 17.27
CA LYS A 44 0.60 -16.63 16.85
C LYS A 44 0.45 -15.62 17.99
N PHE A 45 0.02 -16.06 19.17
CA PHE A 45 -0.13 -15.16 20.33
C PHE A 45 1.20 -14.60 20.81
N VAL A 46 2.27 -15.40 20.79
CA VAL A 46 3.64 -14.94 21.08
C VAL A 46 4.10 -13.94 20.03
N GLY A 47 3.85 -14.19 18.74
CA GLY A 47 4.16 -13.22 17.68
C GLY A 47 3.45 -11.88 17.87
N ILE A 48 2.13 -11.90 18.12
CA ILE A 48 1.33 -10.69 18.41
C ILE A 48 1.85 -10.01 19.67
N ALA A 49 2.11 -10.76 20.75
CA ALA A 49 2.60 -10.22 21.99
C ALA A 49 3.99 -9.61 21.86
N LEU A 50 4.89 -10.19 21.05
CA LEU A 50 6.22 -9.64 20.78
C LEU A 50 6.14 -8.34 19.98
N VAL A 51 5.28 -8.26 18.97
CA VAL A 51 5.04 -7.01 18.21
C VAL A 51 4.49 -5.94 19.14
N PHE A 52 3.49 -6.29 19.96
CA PHE A 52 2.91 -5.37 20.92
C PHE A 52 3.93 -4.93 21.97
N MET A 53 4.68 -5.85 22.58
CA MET A 53 5.72 -5.50 23.55
C MET A 53 6.85 -4.67 22.93
N LEU A 54 7.23 -4.92 21.68
CA LEU A 54 8.21 -4.10 20.97
C LEU A 54 7.68 -2.68 20.76
N ALA A 55 6.43 -2.53 20.31
CA ALA A 55 5.79 -1.23 20.15
C ALA A 55 5.75 -0.47 21.48
N LEU A 56 5.40 -1.14 22.58
CA LEU A 56 5.37 -0.56 23.92
C LEU A 56 6.75 -0.26 24.50
N PHE A 57 7.76 -1.05 24.18
CA PHE A 57 9.14 -0.78 24.60
C PHE A 57 9.72 0.43 23.87
N MET A 58 9.44 0.54 22.57
CA MET A 58 9.92 1.64 21.74
C MET A 58 9.18 2.95 22.03
N HIS A 59 7.88 2.86 22.35
CA HIS A 59 7.02 3.98 22.74
C HIS A 59 6.22 3.65 23.99
N PRO A 60 6.85 3.75 25.18
CA PRO A 60 6.17 3.52 26.45
C PRO A 60 4.95 4.43 26.64
N GLU A 61 5.00 5.60 26.02
CA GLU A 61 3.92 6.60 26.00
C GLU A 61 2.67 6.19 25.19
N MET A 62 2.71 5.12 24.37
CA MET A 62 1.50 4.61 23.71
C MET A 62 0.51 3.91 24.67
N LEU A 63 0.98 3.43 25.83
CA LEU A 63 0.10 2.89 26.87
C LEU A 63 -0.38 4.00 27.80
N GLY A 64 -1.69 4.24 27.83
CA GLY A 64 -2.29 5.21 28.75
C GLY A 64 -2.21 6.66 28.28
N MET A 65 -1.96 6.90 26.98
CA MET A 65 -2.21 8.20 26.37
C MET A 65 -3.70 8.53 26.55
N GLY A 66 -4.00 9.45 27.47
CA GLY A 66 -5.33 10.01 27.61
C GLY A 66 -5.66 10.78 26.33
N ALA A 67 -6.72 10.37 25.62
CA ALA A 67 -7.34 11.23 24.64
C ALA A 67 -8.02 12.38 25.41
N HIS A 68 -7.25 13.42 25.70
CA HIS A 68 -7.78 14.62 26.34
C HIS A 68 -8.63 15.39 25.32
N ALA A 69 -9.87 15.71 25.68
CA ALA A 69 -10.54 16.85 25.09
C ALA A 69 -9.70 18.09 25.47
N ALA A 70 -9.31 18.88 24.48
CA ALA A 70 -8.25 19.88 24.59
C ALA A 70 -8.44 20.91 25.73
N ASP A 71 -7.34 21.22 26.44
CA ASP A 71 -7.01 22.60 26.78
C ASP A 71 -6.00 23.11 25.73
N PRO A 72 -6.24 24.25 25.07
CA PRO A 72 -5.41 24.73 23.97
C PRO A 72 -4.20 25.51 24.50
N ASP A 73 -3.21 24.81 25.07
CA ASP A 73 -1.91 25.43 25.35
C ASP A 73 -1.03 25.44 24.09
N LEU A 74 -1.18 26.51 23.31
CA LEU A 74 -0.32 26.84 22.17
C LEU A 74 1.09 27.20 22.66
N LYS A 75 2.05 26.28 22.54
CA LYS A 75 3.48 26.61 22.69
C LYS A 75 3.93 27.43 21.47
N GLY A 76 4.22 28.71 21.68
CA GLY A 76 4.43 29.72 20.64
C GLY A 76 5.58 29.51 19.63
N ASN A 77 6.35 28.41 19.71
CA ASN A 77 7.44 28.11 18.77
C ASN A 77 7.16 26.93 17.82
N ASP A 78 6.10 26.15 18.04
CA ASP A 78 5.63 25.07 17.15
C ASP A 78 4.25 25.47 16.60
N ILE A 79 4.20 26.41 15.64
CA ILE A 79 2.93 26.85 15.05
C ILE A 79 2.42 25.76 14.11
N VAL A 80 1.77 24.74 14.68
CA VAL A 80 0.95 23.79 13.93
C VAL A 80 -0.18 24.59 13.29
N ASN A 81 -0.23 24.64 11.97
CA ASN A 81 -1.32 25.19 11.20
C ASN A 81 -2.49 24.20 11.23
N PRO A 82 -3.58 24.48 11.96
CA PRO A 82 -4.67 23.52 12.12
C PRO A 82 -5.41 23.28 10.80
N LEU A 83 -5.50 24.30 9.94
CA LEU A 83 -6.20 24.20 8.66
C LEU A 83 -5.44 23.30 7.67
N ASN A 84 -4.13 23.49 7.54
CA ASN A 84 -3.29 22.61 6.73
C ASN A 84 -3.29 21.17 7.28
N THR A 85 -3.27 21.02 8.61
CA THR A 85 -3.33 19.71 9.26
C THR A 85 -4.66 19.00 8.97
N VAL A 86 -5.79 19.68 9.10
CA VAL A 86 -7.11 19.13 8.77
C VAL A 86 -7.19 18.76 7.29
N TRP A 87 -6.68 19.62 6.40
CA TRP A 87 -6.66 19.34 4.96
C TRP A 87 -5.87 18.07 4.64
N VAL A 88 -4.66 17.94 5.19
CA VAL A 88 -3.82 16.75 4.97
C VAL A 88 -4.44 15.49 5.57
N LEU A 89 -5.11 15.57 6.72
CA LEU A 89 -5.85 14.43 7.28
C LEU A 89 -7.01 13.99 6.37
N VAL A 90 -7.82 14.94 5.90
CA VAL A 90 -8.91 14.65 4.96
C VAL A 90 -8.36 14.02 3.68
N ALA A 91 -7.28 14.58 3.14
CA ALA A 91 -6.60 14.02 1.97
C ALA A 91 -6.07 12.61 2.22
N ALA A 92 -5.48 12.35 3.40
CA ALA A 92 -5.01 11.03 3.80
C ALA A 92 -6.15 10.01 3.86
N PHE A 93 -7.32 10.40 4.38
CA PHE A 93 -8.49 9.52 4.42
C PHE A 93 -9.02 9.20 3.02
N LEU A 94 -9.02 10.17 2.11
CA LEU A 94 -9.40 9.96 0.72
C LEU A 94 -8.40 9.03 0.00
N VAL A 95 -7.10 9.22 0.22
CA VAL A 95 -6.06 8.35 -0.34
C VAL A 95 -6.18 6.94 0.22
N PHE A 96 -6.39 6.79 1.53
CA PHE A 96 -6.63 5.47 2.12
C PHE A 96 -7.91 4.81 1.56
N GLY A 97 -8.94 5.61 1.24
CA GLY A 97 -10.12 5.17 0.50
C GLY A 97 -9.80 4.54 -0.87
N MET A 98 -8.67 4.89 -1.49
CA MET A 98 -8.20 4.22 -2.71
C MET A 98 -7.93 2.74 -2.49
N GLN A 99 -7.60 2.29 -1.27
CA GLN A 99 -7.41 0.85 -1.00
C GLN A 99 -8.68 0.03 -1.21
N VAL A 100 -9.84 0.61 -0.88
CA VAL A 100 -11.13 0.00 -1.23
C VAL A 100 -11.28 -0.05 -2.75
N GLY A 101 -10.91 1.04 -3.43
CA GLY A 101 -10.90 1.12 -4.90
C GLY A 101 -10.03 0.04 -5.56
N PHE A 102 -8.78 -0.12 -5.11
CA PHE A 102 -7.86 -1.16 -5.60
C PHE A 102 -8.39 -2.56 -5.31
N THR A 103 -8.82 -2.81 -4.07
CA THR A 103 -9.37 -4.11 -3.68
C THR A 103 -10.55 -4.51 -4.59
N MET A 104 -11.45 -3.58 -4.88
CA MET A 104 -12.57 -3.81 -5.79
C MET A 104 -12.13 -3.95 -7.25
N LEU A 105 -11.22 -3.09 -7.72
CA LEU A 105 -10.68 -3.17 -9.08
C LEU A 105 -10.02 -4.54 -9.34
N GLU A 106 -9.13 -4.94 -8.44
CA GLU A 106 -8.40 -6.20 -8.48
C GLU A 106 -9.31 -7.41 -8.35
N ALA A 107 -10.26 -7.36 -7.41
CA ALA A 107 -11.28 -8.38 -7.30
C ALA A 107 -12.01 -8.53 -8.64
N GLY A 108 -12.59 -7.45 -9.18
CA GLY A 108 -13.37 -7.52 -10.43
C GLY A 108 -12.58 -8.05 -11.63
N PHE A 109 -11.30 -7.66 -11.78
CA PHE A 109 -10.43 -8.11 -12.88
C PHE A 109 -9.76 -9.48 -12.67
N CYS A 110 -9.70 -10.00 -11.45
CA CYS A 110 -9.24 -11.37 -11.21
C CYS A 110 -10.31 -12.39 -11.65
N ARG A 111 -9.99 -13.70 -11.66
CA ARG A 111 -11.02 -14.73 -11.88
C ARG A 111 -11.69 -15.01 -10.54
N SER A 112 -12.94 -15.44 -10.58
CA SER A 112 -13.76 -15.63 -9.38
C SER A 112 -13.14 -16.56 -8.32
N ARG A 113 -12.28 -17.50 -8.71
CA ARG A 113 -11.59 -18.41 -7.78
C ARG A 113 -10.44 -17.74 -7.01
N GLU A 114 -9.93 -16.62 -7.48
CA GLU A 114 -8.86 -15.86 -6.84
C GLU A 114 -9.38 -14.73 -5.94
N THR A 115 -10.66 -14.35 -6.04
CA THR A 115 -11.23 -13.18 -5.34
C THR A 115 -10.94 -13.19 -3.84
N VAL A 116 -11.15 -14.31 -3.15
CA VAL A 116 -10.90 -14.41 -1.70
C VAL A 116 -9.42 -14.16 -1.36
N ASN A 117 -8.51 -14.60 -2.22
CA ASN A 117 -7.08 -14.40 -2.02
C ASN A 117 -6.73 -12.92 -2.18
N VAL A 118 -7.24 -12.27 -3.22
CA VAL A 118 -7.06 -10.83 -3.48
C VAL A 118 -7.54 -10.00 -2.28
N LEU A 119 -8.75 -10.27 -1.78
CA LEU A 119 -9.30 -9.53 -0.63
C LEU A 119 -8.41 -9.64 0.62
N MET A 120 -7.83 -10.82 0.87
CA MET A 120 -6.93 -11.04 1.99
C MET A 120 -5.56 -10.39 1.77
N GLU A 121 -5.04 -10.45 0.55
CA GLU A 121 -3.76 -9.84 0.16
C GLU A 121 -3.80 -8.33 0.36
N CYS A 122 -4.81 -7.63 -0.16
CA CYS A 122 -4.90 -6.17 0.00
C CYS A 122 -4.94 -5.74 1.47
N VAL A 123 -5.72 -6.43 2.32
CA VAL A 123 -5.79 -6.11 3.76
C VAL A 123 -4.44 -6.35 4.45
N VAL A 124 -3.80 -7.47 4.16
CA VAL A 124 -2.51 -7.82 4.79
C VAL A 124 -1.39 -6.90 4.29
N ASP A 125 -1.39 -6.54 3.02
CA ASP A 125 -0.45 -5.58 2.42
C ASP A 125 -0.55 -4.23 3.13
N THR A 126 -1.76 -3.70 3.30
CA THR A 126 -2.01 -2.46 4.06
C THR A 126 -1.54 -2.54 5.51
N CYS A 127 -1.84 -3.62 6.22
CA CYS A 127 -1.38 -3.79 7.60
C CYS A 127 0.16 -3.86 7.68
N LEU A 128 0.79 -4.59 6.76
CA LEU A 128 2.24 -4.75 6.74
C LEU A 128 2.92 -3.44 6.35
N CYS A 129 2.40 -2.73 5.34
CA CYS A 129 2.86 -1.41 4.94
C CYS A 129 2.81 -0.43 6.11
N GLY A 130 1.68 -0.35 6.82
CA GLY A 130 1.53 0.56 7.96
C GLY A 130 2.58 0.32 9.05
N LEU A 131 2.81 -0.95 9.41
CA LEU A 131 3.81 -1.32 10.42
C LEU A 131 5.25 -1.02 9.97
N LEU A 132 5.59 -1.34 8.73
CA LEU A 132 6.94 -1.12 8.19
C LEU A 132 7.23 0.36 7.98
N PHE A 133 6.25 1.11 7.48
CA PHE A 133 6.37 2.54 7.25
C PHE A 133 6.46 3.32 8.57
N TYR A 134 5.74 2.87 9.60
CA TYR A 134 5.94 3.34 10.97
C TYR A 134 7.33 3.01 11.51
N ALA A 135 7.77 1.76 11.39
CA ALA A 135 9.01 1.29 12.01
C ALA A 135 10.27 1.92 11.40
N TRP A 136 10.35 2.02 10.07
CA TRP A 136 11.51 2.62 9.40
C TRP A 136 11.23 3.19 8.01
N GLY A 137 10.11 2.88 7.35
CA GLY A 137 9.86 3.41 6.00
C GLY A 137 9.77 4.94 5.97
N PHE A 138 9.09 5.57 6.92
CA PHE A 138 9.07 7.03 7.03
C PHE A 138 10.46 7.61 7.34
N ALA A 139 11.23 6.94 8.19
CA ALA A 139 12.61 7.31 8.50
C ALA A 139 13.47 7.32 7.23
N PHE A 140 13.45 6.24 6.46
CA PHE A 140 14.21 6.14 5.21
C PHE A 140 13.77 7.17 4.16
N MET A 141 12.48 7.49 4.09
CA MET A 141 11.94 8.35 3.04
C MET A 141 12.03 9.85 3.35
N PHE A 142 11.63 10.26 4.55
CA PHE A 142 11.34 11.66 4.86
C PHE A 142 12.24 12.26 5.94
N SER A 143 13.10 11.48 6.58
CA SER A 143 14.07 12.04 7.53
C SER A 143 15.34 12.51 6.84
N HIS A 144 16.07 13.42 7.50
CA HIS A 144 17.41 13.81 7.06
C HIS A 144 18.40 12.63 7.09
N GLY A 145 19.37 12.66 6.18
CA GLY A 145 20.38 11.62 6.05
C GLY A 145 21.43 11.97 5.00
N ASN A 146 21.39 11.29 3.86
CA ASN A 146 22.20 11.61 2.70
C ASN A 146 21.36 11.49 1.42
N GLY A 147 21.94 11.81 0.25
CA GLY A 147 21.22 11.78 -1.03
C GLY A 147 20.48 10.48 -1.38
N PHE A 148 20.82 9.35 -0.77
CA PHE A 148 20.21 8.05 -1.04
C PHE A 148 19.18 7.60 -0.02
N ILE A 149 19.31 7.98 1.26
CA ILE A 149 18.44 7.44 2.32
C ILE A 149 18.45 8.35 3.57
N GLY A 150 17.28 8.50 4.19
CA GLY A 150 17.12 9.09 5.52
C GLY A 150 17.60 8.17 6.64
N MET A 151 18.07 8.75 7.75
CA MET A 151 18.72 8.00 8.84
C MET A 151 18.21 8.37 10.24
N ASN A 152 17.11 9.11 10.34
CA ASN A 152 16.55 9.59 11.60
C ASN A 152 15.07 9.18 11.75
N TRP A 153 14.53 9.30 12.96
CA TRP A 153 13.11 9.01 13.28
C TRP A 153 12.67 7.55 13.06
N PHE A 154 13.55 6.59 13.29
CA PHE A 154 13.14 5.18 13.39
C PHE A 154 12.05 5.03 14.45
N PHE A 155 10.98 4.30 14.10
CA PHE A 155 9.75 4.20 14.87
C PHE A 155 9.10 5.57 15.14
N LEU A 156 9.37 6.62 14.36
CA LEU A 156 8.96 8.00 14.62
C LEU A 156 9.52 8.60 15.93
N LYS A 157 10.54 7.96 16.54
CA LYS A 157 11.13 8.44 17.78
C LYS A 157 11.94 9.72 17.54
N GLY A 158 11.69 10.74 18.37
CA GLY A 158 12.36 12.04 18.23
C GLY A 158 11.86 12.86 17.04
N ALA A 159 10.70 12.51 16.48
CA ALA A 159 10.04 13.33 15.48
C ALA A 159 9.63 14.71 16.09
N PRO A 160 9.80 15.81 15.34
CA PRO A 160 9.35 17.13 15.76
C PRO A 160 7.81 17.23 15.78
N ALA A 161 7.27 18.33 16.30
CA ALA A 161 5.83 18.59 16.31
C ALA A 161 5.25 18.73 14.90
N THR A 162 6.00 19.35 13.99
CA THR A 162 5.64 19.55 12.58
C THR A 162 6.69 18.98 11.65
N TYR A 163 6.28 18.48 10.48
CA TYR A 163 7.23 18.04 9.46
C TYR A 163 7.85 19.23 8.73
N GLU A 164 9.18 19.37 8.80
CA GLU A 164 9.93 20.47 8.17
C GLU A 164 9.28 21.85 8.43
N GLY A 165 9.39 22.76 7.46
CA GLY A 165 8.71 24.07 7.48
C GLY A 165 7.23 24.05 7.09
N THR A 166 6.57 22.88 7.04
CA THR A 166 5.19 22.79 6.52
C THR A 166 4.13 23.34 7.48
N GLY A 167 4.44 23.36 8.78
CA GLY A 167 3.46 23.67 9.82
C GLY A 167 2.38 22.60 9.99
N ILE A 168 2.46 21.45 9.32
CA ILE A 168 1.50 20.35 9.47
C ILE A 168 1.97 19.46 10.63
N ALA A 169 1.03 19.03 11.48
CA ALA A 169 1.32 18.07 12.54
C ALA A 169 2.02 16.82 11.98
N PHE A 170 3.14 16.43 12.57
CA PHE A 170 4.02 15.38 12.03
C PHE A 170 3.28 14.06 11.76
N LEU A 171 2.43 13.61 12.68
CA LEU A 171 1.66 12.39 12.52
C LEU A 171 0.59 12.47 11.41
N ALA A 172 0.09 13.66 11.09
CA ALA A 172 -0.80 13.85 9.95
C ALA A 172 -0.04 13.66 8.63
N VAL A 173 1.21 14.17 8.54
CA VAL A 173 2.09 13.91 7.39
C VAL A 173 2.44 12.43 7.31
N TRP A 174 2.78 11.79 8.43
CA TRP A 174 3.02 10.35 8.46
C TRP A 174 1.84 9.56 7.91
N LEU A 175 0.61 9.86 8.36
CA LEU A 175 -0.59 9.16 7.90
C LEU A 175 -0.85 9.38 6.40
N PHE A 176 -0.66 10.61 5.92
CA PHE A 176 -0.78 10.94 4.51
C PHE A 176 0.21 10.14 3.65
N GLN A 177 1.48 10.12 4.07
CA GLN A 177 2.54 9.41 3.34
C GLN A 177 2.43 7.89 3.45
N PHE A 178 1.94 7.36 4.57
CA PHE A 178 1.58 5.95 4.69
C PHE A 178 0.58 5.54 3.62
N ALA A 179 -0.46 6.34 3.37
CA ALA A 179 -1.47 6.03 2.37
C ALA A 179 -0.89 5.99 0.94
N PHE A 180 0.18 6.78 0.67
CA PHE A 180 0.92 6.74 -0.60
C PHE A 180 1.81 5.50 -0.71
N ALA A 181 2.51 5.15 0.37
CA ALA A 181 3.32 3.93 0.45
C ALA A 181 2.45 2.68 0.21
N ASP A 182 1.30 2.63 0.85
CA ASP A 182 0.30 1.58 0.70
C ASP A 182 -0.24 1.52 -0.74
N THR A 183 -0.49 2.68 -1.37
CA THR A 183 -0.88 2.75 -2.78
C THR A 183 0.19 2.14 -3.69
N CYS A 184 1.48 2.42 -3.44
CA CYS A 184 2.58 1.84 -4.22
C CYS A 184 2.66 0.32 -4.08
N SER A 185 2.44 -0.20 -2.86
CA SER A 185 2.48 -1.64 -2.60
C SER A 185 1.35 -2.37 -3.32
N THR A 186 0.12 -1.86 -3.22
CA THR A 186 -1.07 -2.47 -3.85
C THR A 186 -1.01 -2.51 -5.38
N ILE A 187 -0.35 -1.56 -6.05
CA ILE A 187 -0.12 -1.65 -7.51
C ILE A 187 0.61 -2.96 -7.88
N THR A 188 1.50 -3.42 -7.00
CA THR A 188 2.30 -4.63 -7.21
C THR A 188 1.47 -5.90 -7.04
N SER A 189 0.56 -5.98 -6.05
CA SER A 189 -0.31 -7.14 -5.84
C SER A 189 -1.13 -7.45 -7.09
N GLY A 190 -1.80 -6.42 -7.64
CA GLY A 190 -2.73 -6.54 -8.75
C GLY A 190 -2.18 -7.23 -9.99
N ALA A 191 -0.91 -6.96 -10.34
CA ALA A 191 -0.27 -7.54 -11.51
C ALA A 191 0.07 -9.03 -11.36
N MET A 192 0.31 -9.46 -10.13
CA MET A 192 0.80 -10.80 -9.80
C MET A 192 -0.32 -11.77 -9.39
N ILE A 193 -1.55 -11.27 -9.22
CA ILE A 193 -2.75 -12.05 -8.84
C ILE A 193 -2.85 -13.42 -9.53
N GLY A 194 -3.20 -14.41 -8.72
CA GLY A 194 -3.59 -15.75 -9.15
C GLY A 194 -2.45 -16.67 -9.56
N ARG A 195 -1.21 -16.26 -9.27
CA ARG A 195 -0.02 -17.11 -9.39
C ARG A 195 1.13 -16.75 -8.43
N THR A 196 1.00 -15.70 -7.63
CA THR A 196 1.86 -15.54 -6.45
C THR A 196 1.42 -16.49 -5.35
N SER A 197 2.39 -17.00 -4.59
CA SER A 197 2.11 -17.70 -3.35
C SER A 197 2.02 -16.70 -2.20
N TRP A 198 1.18 -16.98 -1.22
CA TRP A 198 1.04 -16.16 0.00
C TRP A 198 2.36 -15.70 0.65
N ILE A 199 3.39 -16.56 0.71
CA ILE A 199 4.71 -16.20 1.26
C ILE A 199 5.41 -15.17 0.35
N GLY A 200 5.30 -15.35 -0.95
CA GLY A 200 5.77 -14.38 -1.95
C GLY A 200 5.07 -13.03 -1.80
N ASP A 201 3.76 -13.04 -1.48
CA ASP A 201 3.01 -11.81 -1.24
C ASP A 201 3.54 -11.04 -0.02
N LEU A 202 3.74 -11.74 1.10
CA LEU A 202 4.34 -11.14 2.29
C LEU A 202 5.76 -10.62 2.04
N LEU A 203 6.57 -11.36 1.28
CA LEU A 203 7.96 -10.97 0.99
C LEU A 203 8.04 -9.76 0.06
N TYR A 204 7.25 -9.70 -1.01
CA TYR A 204 7.26 -8.51 -1.87
C TYR A 204 6.74 -7.31 -1.10
N SER A 205 5.63 -7.45 -0.34
CA SER A 205 5.05 -6.33 0.42
C SER A 205 6.05 -5.79 1.43
N PHE A 206 6.77 -6.68 2.13
CA PHE A 206 7.85 -6.29 3.03
C PHE A 206 8.97 -5.52 2.32
N MET A 207 9.41 -6.00 1.15
CA MET A 207 10.48 -5.35 0.40
C MET A 207 10.05 -4.02 -0.20
N VAL A 208 8.83 -3.94 -0.75
CA VAL A 208 8.30 -2.72 -1.36
C VAL A 208 8.07 -1.66 -0.29
N SER A 209 7.27 -1.97 0.73
CA SER A 209 6.87 -1.01 1.76
C SER A 209 8.01 -0.63 2.71
N GLY A 210 8.91 -1.58 3.01
CA GLY A 210 9.99 -1.38 3.96
C GLY A 210 11.29 -0.82 3.35
N PHE A 211 11.54 -1.02 2.05
CA PHE A 211 12.83 -0.71 1.43
C PHE A 211 12.70 -0.01 0.08
N ILE A 212 12.13 -0.65 -0.94
CA ILE A 212 12.17 -0.15 -2.32
C ILE A 212 11.46 1.20 -2.42
N TYR A 213 10.20 1.29 -1.98
CA TYR A 213 9.43 2.52 -2.01
C TYR A 213 10.06 3.64 -1.17
N PRO A 214 10.33 3.46 0.13
CA PRO A 214 10.82 4.57 0.95
C PRO A 214 12.23 5.04 0.55
N ILE A 215 13.13 4.15 0.10
CA ILE A 215 14.49 4.53 -0.31
C ILE A 215 14.44 5.32 -1.62
N ILE A 216 13.73 4.83 -2.64
CA ILE A 216 13.63 5.55 -3.91
C ILE A 216 12.79 6.83 -3.74
N GLY A 217 11.77 6.79 -2.89
CA GLY A 217 11.00 7.96 -2.48
C GLY A 217 11.88 9.04 -1.86
N HIS A 218 12.88 8.66 -1.05
CA HIS A 218 13.85 9.61 -0.50
C HIS A 218 14.59 10.37 -1.59
N TRP A 219 14.96 9.70 -2.69
CA TRP A 219 15.71 10.34 -3.77
C TRP A 219 14.98 11.56 -4.32
N ALA A 220 13.65 11.45 -4.46
CA ALA A 220 12.80 12.44 -5.12
C ALA A 220 12.12 13.42 -4.14
N TRP A 221 11.70 12.95 -2.96
CA TRP A 221 10.89 13.70 -1.99
C TRP A 221 11.53 13.84 -0.61
N GLY A 222 12.64 13.14 -0.36
CA GLY A 222 13.40 13.32 0.87
C GLY A 222 14.08 14.69 0.89
N PRO A 223 14.28 15.29 2.08
CA PRO A 223 14.84 16.64 2.20
C PRO A 223 16.23 16.77 1.57
N ASP A 224 17.03 15.69 1.62
CA ASP A 224 18.40 15.66 1.10
C ASP A 224 18.53 14.80 -0.18
N GLY A 225 17.42 14.31 -0.72
CA GLY A 225 17.38 13.34 -1.82
C GLY A 225 18.12 13.81 -3.07
N PHE A 226 18.97 12.96 -3.67
CA PHE A 226 19.84 13.42 -4.76
C PHE A 226 19.09 13.90 -6.02
N LEU A 227 17.87 13.43 -6.25
CA LEU A 227 16.98 13.95 -7.31
C LEU A 227 16.22 15.19 -6.82
N ALA A 228 15.85 15.28 -5.54
CA ALA A 228 15.23 16.47 -4.97
C ALA A 228 16.14 17.70 -5.09
N VAL A 229 17.44 17.54 -4.79
CA VAL A 229 18.43 18.63 -4.82
C VAL A 229 19.24 18.71 -6.13
N MET A 230 18.93 17.88 -7.14
CA MET A 230 19.62 17.92 -8.43
C MET A 230 19.48 19.30 -9.10
N GLY A 231 20.37 19.60 -10.06
CA GLY A 231 20.33 20.87 -10.79
C GLY A 231 20.83 22.09 -10.00
N GLN A 232 21.03 21.97 -8.68
CA GLN A 232 21.70 22.99 -7.87
C GLN A 232 23.24 22.90 -8.03
N PRO A 233 23.99 24.01 -7.89
CA PRO A 233 25.45 23.99 -7.91
C PRO A 233 26.02 23.02 -6.85
N GLY A 234 26.91 22.11 -7.26
CA GLY A 234 27.52 21.11 -6.36
C GLY A 234 26.76 19.80 -6.22
N TYR A 235 25.57 19.66 -6.83
CA TYR A 235 24.75 18.45 -6.79
C TYR A 235 24.70 17.71 -8.14
N PHE A 236 23.93 16.63 -8.20
CA PHE A 236 23.75 15.82 -9.42
C PHE A 236 23.22 16.67 -10.58
N LEU A 237 23.85 16.56 -11.75
CA LEU A 237 23.47 17.27 -13.00
C LEU A 237 23.24 18.79 -12.83
N PRO A 238 24.23 19.56 -12.34
CA PRO A 238 24.04 20.98 -11.99
C PRO A 238 23.69 21.87 -13.19
N TRP A 239 23.98 21.43 -14.42
CA TRP A 239 23.63 22.15 -15.64
C TRP A 239 22.13 22.09 -15.99
N VAL A 240 21.35 21.22 -15.35
CA VAL A 240 19.90 21.15 -15.54
C VAL A 240 19.19 22.35 -14.88
N GLY A 241 19.79 22.93 -13.84
CA GLY A 241 19.30 24.16 -13.19
C GLY A 241 18.00 24.01 -12.40
N THR A 242 17.45 22.79 -12.28
CA THR A 242 16.22 22.51 -11.54
C THR A 242 16.23 21.10 -10.95
N GLY A 243 15.52 20.93 -9.83
CA GLY A 243 15.33 19.64 -9.17
C GLY A 243 14.37 18.74 -9.94
N PHE A 244 14.33 17.46 -9.58
CA PHE A 244 13.33 16.54 -10.12
C PHE A 244 11.94 16.90 -9.60
N HIS A 245 10.96 17.01 -10.50
CA HIS A 245 9.59 17.35 -10.15
C HIS A 245 8.66 16.16 -10.33
N ASP A 246 8.15 15.66 -9.21
CA ASP A 246 7.04 14.72 -9.16
C ASP A 246 6.04 15.21 -8.11
N PHE A 247 4.95 15.82 -8.55
CA PHE A 247 4.06 16.58 -7.68
C PHE A 247 3.30 15.70 -6.68
N ALA A 248 2.80 14.54 -7.13
CA ALA A 248 1.97 13.65 -6.31
C ALA A 248 2.36 12.17 -6.46
N GLY A 249 3.39 11.82 -7.22
CA GLY A 249 3.91 10.44 -7.23
C GLY A 249 3.64 9.70 -8.52
N SER A 250 3.63 10.39 -9.66
CA SER A 250 3.60 9.72 -10.97
C SER A 250 4.81 8.80 -11.14
N THR A 251 5.96 9.23 -10.65
CA THR A 251 7.15 8.39 -10.57
C THR A 251 7.20 7.64 -9.24
N VAL A 252 7.20 8.37 -8.12
CA VAL A 252 7.46 7.83 -6.78
C VAL A 252 6.44 6.77 -6.35
N VAL A 253 5.18 6.87 -6.76
CA VAL A 253 4.16 5.85 -6.43
C VAL A 253 3.91 4.96 -7.63
N HIS A 254 3.45 5.54 -8.75
CA HIS A 254 2.92 4.74 -9.86
C HIS A 254 4.00 4.06 -10.69
N THR A 255 5.11 4.74 -10.98
CA THR A 255 6.21 4.13 -11.74
C THR A 255 6.97 3.11 -10.90
N ILE A 256 7.25 3.40 -9.61
CA ILE A 256 7.87 2.40 -8.72
C ILE A 256 6.98 1.15 -8.65
N GLY A 257 5.71 1.31 -8.26
CA GLY A 257 4.77 0.19 -8.18
C GLY A 257 4.65 -0.55 -9.50
N GLY A 258 4.54 0.17 -10.62
CA GLY A 258 4.46 -0.42 -11.97
C GLY A 258 5.71 -1.19 -12.38
N MET A 259 6.91 -0.72 -12.02
CA MET A 259 8.17 -1.39 -12.34
C MET A 259 8.39 -2.63 -11.47
N VAL A 260 8.03 -2.58 -10.18
CA VAL A 260 8.04 -3.77 -9.33
C VAL A 260 7.01 -4.79 -9.83
N ALA A 261 5.79 -4.35 -10.17
CA ALA A 261 4.76 -5.17 -10.78
C ALA A 261 5.22 -5.85 -12.07
N LEU A 262 5.93 -5.11 -12.94
CA LEU A 262 6.50 -5.63 -14.18
C LEU A 262 7.58 -6.68 -13.90
N ALA A 263 8.52 -6.38 -13.00
CA ALA A 263 9.58 -7.31 -12.62
C ALA A 263 8.99 -8.61 -12.02
N GLY A 264 8.02 -8.48 -11.12
CA GLY A 264 7.29 -9.61 -10.54
C GLY A 264 6.54 -10.43 -11.58
N ALA A 265 5.86 -9.78 -12.53
CA ALA A 265 5.17 -10.45 -13.62
C ALA A 265 6.13 -11.21 -14.58
N ILE A 266 7.34 -10.68 -14.80
CA ILE A 266 8.39 -11.36 -15.59
C ILE A 266 8.87 -12.62 -14.86
N VAL A 267 9.17 -12.51 -13.56
CA VAL A 267 9.69 -13.63 -12.75
C VAL A 267 8.65 -14.74 -12.58
N LEU A 268 7.40 -14.38 -12.29
CA LEU A 268 6.30 -15.35 -12.14
C LEU A 268 5.85 -15.96 -13.46
N GLY A 269 6.02 -15.23 -14.56
CA GLY A 269 5.53 -15.60 -15.87
C GLY A 269 4.00 -15.54 -16.03
N PRO A 270 3.48 -16.02 -17.17
CA PRO A 270 2.06 -16.01 -17.49
C PRO A 270 1.21 -16.87 -16.55
N ARG A 271 -0.03 -16.44 -16.30
CA ARG A 271 -1.05 -17.28 -15.62
C ARG A 271 -1.27 -18.60 -16.37
N MET A 272 -1.46 -19.69 -15.62
CA MET A 272 -1.89 -20.96 -16.21
C MET A 272 -3.18 -20.78 -17.01
N GLY A 273 -3.17 -21.30 -18.25
CA GLY A 273 -4.28 -21.18 -19.20
C GLY A 273 -4.35 -19.83 -19.94
N ARG A 274 -3.36 -18.94 -19.77
CA ARG A 274 -3.31 -17.68 -20.53
C ARG A 274 -3.10 -17.96 -22.02
N ARG A 275 -4.06 -17.54 -22.85
CA ARG A 275 -3.90 -17.47 -24.30
C ARG A 275 -3.64 -16.04 -24.74
N PHE A 276 -2.52 -15.80 -25.40
CA PHE A 276 -2.16 -14.48 -25.91
C PHE A 276 -2.74 -14.25 -27.30
N LYS A 277 -2.77 -12.98 -27.75
CA LYS A 277 -3.27 -12.61 -29.09
C LYS A 277 -2.58 -13.39 -30.22
N ARG A 278 -1.27 -13.60 -30.11
CA ARG A 278 -0.48 -14.42 -31.05
C ARG A 278 -0.92 -15.88 -31.12
N ASP A 279 -1.54 -16.39 -30.06
CA ASP A 279 -2.02 -17.78 -29.92
C ASP A 279 -3.54 -17.87 -30.13
N GLY A 280 -4.17 -16.85 -30.74
CA GLY A 280 -5.62 -16.77 -30.95
C GLY A 280 -6.43 -16.49 -29.68
N GLY A 281 -5.78 -15.99 -28.62
CA GLY A 281 -6.44 -15.48 -27.41
C GLY A 281 -6.71 -13.98 -27.46
N GLY A 282 -7.04 -13.40 -26.31
CA GLY A 282 -7.36 -11.97 -26.17
C GLY A 282 -7.10 -11.48 -24.74
N PRO A 283 -7.51 -10.25 -24.37
CA PRO A 283 -7.53 -9.81 -22.98
C PRO A 283 -8.25 -10.81 -22.09
N MET A 284 -7.83 -10.96 -20.84
CA MET A 284 -8.63 -11.74 -19.88
C MET A 284 -9.86 -10.93 -19.52
N MET A 285 -11.02 -11.55 -19.63
CA MET A 285 -12.27 -10.90 -19.22
C MET A 285 -12.29 -10.80 -17.69
N PRO A 286 -12.73 -9.66 -17.14
CA PRO A 286 -13.00 -9.54 -15.71
C PRO A 286 -14.09 -10.53 -15.31
N HIS A 287 -14.02 -11.07 -14.10
CA HIS A 287 -15.09 -11.95 -13.60
C HIS A 287 -16.32 -11.14 -13.17
N ASP A 288 -16.12 -9.90 -12.72
CA ASP A 288 -17.18 -8.97 -12.34
C ASP A 288 -16.78 -7.53 -12.74
N LEU A 289 -17.37 -7.06 -13.85
CA LEU A 289 -17.09 -5.73 -14.37
C LEU A 289 -17.74 -4.63 -13.53
N THR A 290 -18.83 -4.92 -12.81
CA THR A 290 -19.50 -3.96 -11.93
C THR A 290 -18.57 -3.62 -10.77
N ILE A 291 -18.02 -4.62 -10.11
CA ILE A 291 -17.07 -4.43 -9.02
C ILE A 291 -15.79 -3.76 -9.51
N ALA A 292 -15.28 -4.16 -10.68
CA ALA A 292 -14.12 -3.51 -11.29
C ALA A 292 -14.35 -2.01 -11.56
N ALA A 293 -15.49 -1.67 -12.18
CA ALA A 293 -15.84 -0.29 -12.51
C ALA A 293 -16.10 0.56 -11.26
N SER A 294 -16.80 0.01 -10.26
CA SER A 294 -17.00 0.66 -8.97
C SER A 294 -15.66 0.94 -8.27
N GLY A 295 -14.71 0.00 -8.32
CA GLY A 295 -13.35 0.20 -7.84
C GLY A 295 -12.64 1.35 -8.55
N GLY A 296 -12.70 1.39 -9.88
CA GLY A 296 -12.14 2.50 -10.68
C GLY A 296 -12.72 3.87 -10.34
N LEU A 297 -14.03 3.97 -10.09
CA LEU A 297 -14.66 5.22 -9.66
C LEU A 297 -14.26 5.64 -8.24
N LEU A 298 -14.11 4.69 -7.32
CA LEU A 298 -13.60 4.97 -5.97
C LEU A 298 -12.13 5.41 -5.98
N LEU A 299 -11.31 4.84 -6.87
CA LEU A 299 -9.95 5.32 -7.09
C LEU A 299 -9.94 6.78 -7.56
N TRP A 300 -10.77 7.13 -8.55
CA TRP A 300 -10.91 8.53 -8.99
C TRP A 300 -11.31 9.43 -7.81
N PHE A 301 -12.30 9.04 -7.01
CA PHE A 301 -12.68 9.79 -5.82
C PHE A 301 -11.50 9.98 -4.85
N GLY A 302 -10.73 8.93 -4.55
CA GLY A 302 -9.55 9.01 -3.69
C GLY A 302 -8.42 9.87 -4.27
N TRP A 303 -8.31 9.97 -5.59
CA TRP A 303 -7.35 10.86 -6.27
C TRP A 303 -7.54 12.34 -5.95
N TYR A 304 -8.71 12.75 -5.45
CA TYR A 304 -8.93 14.11 -4.91
C TYR A 304 -8.21 14.36 -3.57
N GLY A 305 -7.88 13.30 -2.82
CA GLY A 305 -6.93 13.39 -1.72
C GLY A 305 -5.49 13.32 -2.21
N PHE A 306 -5.21 12.44 -3.17
CA PHE A 306 -3.86 12.16 -3.66
C PHE A 306 -3.21 13.39 -4.32
N ASN A 307 -3.86 13.97 -5.32
CA ASN A 307 -3.29 15.09 -6.07
C ASN A 307 -3.44 16.41 -5.30
N PRO A 308 -4.66 16.94 -5.04
CA PRO A 308 -4.83 18.17 -4.28
C PRO A 308 -4.15 18.16 -2.90
N GLY A 309 -4.19 17.04 -2.17
CA GLY A 309 -3.56 16.92 -0.86
C GLY A 309 -2.04 17.11 -0.89
N SER A 310 -1.39 16.78 -2.02
CA SER A 310 0.05 16.97 -2.22
C SER A 310 0.48 18.45 -2.32
N THR A 311 -0.47 19.39 -2.30
CA THR A 311 -0.16 20.81 -2.04
C THR A 311 0.34 21.05 -0.62
N LEU A 312 0.00 20.16 0.33
CA LEU A 312 0.31 20.26 1.76
C LEU A 312 -0.15 21.58 2.42
N SER A 313 -1.02 22.34 1.76
CA SER A 313 -1.41 23.66 2.23
C SER A 313 -2.81 24.03 1.76
N ALA A 314 -3.75 24.06 2.70
CA ALA A 314 -5.10 24.59 2.53
C ALA A 314 -5.11 26.09 2.18
N MET A 315 -4.00 26.78 2.46
CA MET A 315 -3.84 28.21 2.22
C MET A 315 -3.58 28.53 0.74
N ASP A 316 -3.12 27.56 -0.07
CA ASP A 316 -3.00 27.72 -1.53
C ASP A 316 -4.36 27.53 -2.21
N PHE A 317 -5.23 28.51 -2.02
CA PHE A 317 -6.62 28.45 -2.50
C PHE A 317 -6.72 28.36 -4.03
N GLN A 318 -5.75 28.89 -4.78
CA GLN A 318 -5.71 28.75 -6.24
C GLN A 318 -5.14 27.38 -6.65
N GLY A 319 -4.08 26.92 -5.99
CA GLY A 319 -3.42 25.66 -6.31
C GLY A 319 -4.29 24.44 -6.03
N ILE A 320 -4.92 24.35 -4.86
CA ILE A 320 -5.79 23.21 -4.51
C ILE A 320 -6.91 23.05 -5.54
N GLY A 321 -7.63 24.15 -5.84
CA GLY A 321 -8.72 24.15 -6.81
C GLY A 321 -8.24 23.78 -8.22
N ARG A 322 -7.12 24.35 -8.66
CA ARG A 322 -6.51 24.05 -9.97
C ARG A 322 -6.09 22.60 -10.09
N VAL A 323 -5.43 22.04 -9.08
CA VAL A 323 -4.97 20.65 -9.07
C VAL A 323 -6.17 19.69 -9.07
N ALA A 324 -7.22 19.98 -8.31
CA ALA A 324 -8.46 19.20 -8.32
C ALA A 324 -9.12 19.20 -9.70
N ALA A 325 -9.28 20.39 -10.30
CA ALA A 325 -9.84 20.53 -11.65
C ALA A 325 -9.01 19.79 -12.71
N ASN A 326 -7.69 19.92 -12.67
CA ASN A 326 -6.78 19.21 -13.58
C ASN A 326 -6.89 17.69 -13.42
N THR A 327 -7.04 17.19 -12.18
CA THR A 327 -7.23 15.77 -11.89
C THR A 327 -8.51 15.24 -12.56
N THR A 328 -9.63 15.96 -12.43
CA THR A 328 -10.90 15.60 -13.09
C THR A 328 -10.79 15.67 -14.61
N LEU A 329 -10.25 16.76 -15.16
CA LEU A 329 -10.15 16.96 -16.61
C LEU A 329 -9.25 15.90 -17.26
N ALA A 330 -8.14 15.54 -16.62
CA ALA A 330 -7.26 14.48 -17.09
C ALA A 330 -7.96 13.12 -17.13
N ALA A 331 -8.69 12.75 -16.07
CA ALA A 331 -9.46 11.50 -16.02
C ALA A 331 -10.57 11.47 -17.08
N CYS A 332 -11.33 12.57 -17.25
CA CYS A 332 -12.35 12.70 -18.29
C CYS A 332 -11.75 12.55 -19.69
N ALA A 333 -10.67 13.28 -19.99
CA ALA A 333 -10.02 13.25 -21.30
C ALA A 333 -9.45 11.85 -21.60
N ALA A 334 -8.81 11.21 -20.61
CA ALA A 334 -8.29 9.85 -20.75
C ALA A 334 -9.41 8.83 -21.01
N GLY A 335 -10.52 8.90 -20.25
CA GLY A 335 -11.68 8.04 -20.44
C GLY A 335 -12.31 8.19 -21.82
N LEU A 336 -12.53 9.42 -22.28
CA LEU A 336 -13.08 9.68 -23.62
C LEU A 336 -12.11 9.26 -24.73
N THR A 337 -10.80 9.49 -24.55
CA THR A 337 -9.78 9.04 -25.52
C THR A 337 -9.73 7.53 -25.60
N ALA A 338 -9.82 6.81 -24.47
CA ALA A 338 -9.85 5.37 -24.44
C ALA A 338 -11.10 4.81 -25.15
N MET A 339 -12.27 5.44 -24.93
CA MET A 339 -13.50 5.08 -25.64
C MET A 339 -13.39 5.34 -27.15
N PHE A 340 -12.85 6.48 -27.55
CA PHE A 340 -12.63 6.82 -28.96
C PHE A 340 -11.68 5.85 -29.65
N TYR A 341 -10.61 5.42 -28.97
CA TYR A 341 -9.67 4.44 -29.52
C TYR A 341 -10.24 3.01 -29.58
N ALA A 342 -11.13 2.66 -28.64
CA ALA A 342 -11.73 1.34 -28.57
C ALA A 342 -12.88 1.11 -29.58
N TYR A 343 -13.54 2.18 -30.01
CA TYR A 343 -14.60 2.18 -31.03
C TYR A 343 -14.02 2.33 -32.45
#